data_AF-A0A8J6UV24-F1
#
_entry.id   AF-A0A8J6UV24-F1
#
_cell.length_a   1.000
_cell.length_b   1.000
_cell.length_c   1.000
_cell.angle_alpha   90.00
_cell.angle_beta   90.00
_cell.angle_gamma   90.00
#
_symmetry.space_group_name_H-M   'P 1'
#
loop_
_entity.id
_entity.type
_entity.pdbx_description
1 polymer ?
#
loop_
_entity_poly.entity_id
_entity_poly.type
_entity_poly.pdbx_seq_one_letter_code
_entity_poly.pdbx_strand_id
1 'polypeptide(L)'
;MEMEDIYQSFRDDVKSSILLAHSLIAMGSYGQEGILKQIEQYPEAGYQFVVPVQGTTEVGAAIVSHASNKDILSTYLSNPGAVQELVHARLVQRWYDFLSQIFEHLFKSHFLGTKPCPSTRSIKFEVDLDFSTDTSANLIDNLQERAVEGFRFFQSEKQLETVEKMLGTKVAPDFKKDIKKHIVVRNIFQHANGIVRPSDLALLGLTGKGISLIDESARSKEFQAKSQLRITFYELVKVGNDFCGAAKLLTTSPRSNTSPS
;
A
#
# COMPACT_ATOMS: atom_id res chain seq x y z
N MET A 1 6.77 5.48 -20.90
CA MET A 1 6.61 4.36 -19.96
C MET A 1 5.49 3.51 -20.49
N GLU A 2 5.80 2.27 -20.85
CA GLU A 2 4.82 1.30 -21.35
C GLU A 2 4.08 0.63 -20.18
N MET A 3 2.96 -0.04 -20.47
CA MET A 3 2.20 -0.78 -19.44
C MET A 3 3.04 -1.88 -18.77
N GLU A 4 3.98 -2.49 -19.50
CA GLU A 4 4.90 -3.49 -18.95
C GLU A 4 5.86 -2.86 -17.93
N ASP A 5 6.38 -1.66 -18.20
CA ASP A 5 7.24 -0.93 -17.26
C ASP A 5 6.50 -0.62 -15.95
N ILE A 6 5.24 -0.17 -16.04
CA ILE A 6 4.39 0.12 -14.88
C ILE A 6 4.20 -1.14 -14.04
N TYR A 7 3.91 -2.27 -14.68
CA TYR A 7 3.75 -3.55 -14.00
C TYR A 7 5.04 -4.03 -13.34
N GLN A 8 6.16 -3.98 -14.06
CA GLN A 8 7.43 -4.47 -13.56
C GLN A 8 7.93 -3.62 -12.38
N SER A 9 7.81 -2.28 -12.48
CA SER A 9 8.07 -1.37 -11.35
C SER A 9 7.20 -1.69 -10.14
N PHE A 10 5.89 -1.88 -10.34
CA PHE A 10 4.97 -2.23 -9.26
C PHE A 10 5.35 -3.56 -8.59
N ARG A 11 5.63 -4.59 -9.38
CA ARG A 11 6.00 -5.93 -8.91
C ARG A 11 7.30 -5.89 -8.11
N ASP A 12 8.30 -5.14 -8.58
CA ASP A 12 9.59 -5.01 -7.91
C ASP A 12 9.46 -4.26 -6.58
N ASP A 13 8.62 -3.22 -6.51
CA ASP A 13 8.32 -2.52 -5.27
C ASP A 13 7.59 -3.40 -4.24
N VAL A 14 6.61 -4.19 -4.69
CA VAL A 14 5.91 -5.17 -3.84
C VAL A 14 6.90 -6.19 -3.28
N LYS A 15 7.73 -6.77 -4.15
CA LYS A 15 8.75 -7.76 -3.76
C LYS A 15 9.76 -7.16 -2.79
N SER A 16 10.26 -5.96 -3.07
CA SER A 16 11.21 -5.23 -2.23
C SER A 16 10.62 -4.93 -0.85
N SER A 17 9.34 -4.52 -0.79
CA SER A 17 8.65 -4.24 0.47
C SER A 17 8.48 -5.49 1.34
N ILE A 18 8.14 -6.64 0.73
CA ILE A 18 8.05 -7.93 1.45
C ILE A 18 9.43 -8.38 1.93
N LEU A 19 10.46 -8.25 1.11
CA LEU A 19 11.83 -8.58 1.50
C LEU A 19 12.31 -7.70 2.66
N LEU A 20 12.00 -6.40 2.62
CA LEU A 20 12.28 -5.48 3.71
C LEU A 20 11.59 -5.92 5.01
N ALA A 21 10.32 -6.31 4.95
CA ALA A 21 9.60 -6.85 6.11
C ALA A 21 10.32 -8.07 6.70
N HIS A 22 10.69 -9.03 5.84
CA HIS A 22 11.38 -10.23 6.26
C HIS A 22 12.70 -9.91 6.96
N SER A 23 13.51 -9.03 6.37
CA SER A 23 14.79 -8.59 6.94
C SER A 23 14.61 -7.87 8.28
N LEU A 24 13.62 -6.97 8.41
CA LEU A 24 13.34 -6.25 9.65
C LEU A 24 12.83 -7.19 10.76
N ILE A 25 11.99 -8.18 10.42
CA ILE A 25 11.53 -9.20 11.37
C ILE A 25 12.70 -10.07 11.85
N ALA A 26 13.57 -10.50 10.93
CA ALA A 26 14.76 -11.26 11.26
C ALA A 26 15.72 -10.46 12.16
N MET A 27 16.03 -9.21 11.78
CA MET A 27 16.86 -8.31 12.59
C MET A 27 16.26 -8.05 13.96
N GLY A 28 14.94 -7.87 14.07
CA GLY A 28 14.25 -7.72 15.35
C GLY A 28 14.39 -8.96 16.23
N SER A 29 14.26 -10.16 15.64
CA SER A 29 14.40 -11.43 16.36
C SER A 29 15.82 -11.63 16.90
N TYR A 30 16.86 -11.42 16.06
CA TYR A 30 18.26 -11.50 16.51
C TYR A 30 18.63 -10.37 17.49
N GLY A 31 18.13 -9.16 17.23
CA GLY A 31 18.36 -7.99 18.08
C GLY A 31 17.78 -8.18 19.47
N GLN A 32 16.60 -8.79 19.59
CA GLN A 32 15.98 -9.13 20.87
C GLN A 32 16.91 -10.01 21.73
N GLU A 33 17.48 -11.07 21.17
CA GLU A 33 18.42 -11.93 21.90
C GLU A 33 19.68 -11.18 22.34
N GLY A 34 20.19 -10.29 21.48
CA GLY A 34 21.35 -9.45 21.81
C GLY A 34 21.07 -8.45 22.93
N ILE A 35 19.92 -7.78 22.88
CA ILE A 35 19.49 -6.81 23.90
C ILE A 35 19.26 -7.52 25.24
N LEU A 36 18.66 -8.72 25.25
CA LEU A 36 18.49 -9.51 26.47
C LEU A 36 19.83 -9.80 27.16
N LYS A 37 20.83 -10.28 26.41
CA LYS A 37 22.19 -10.51 26.93
C LYS A 37 22.83 -9.24 27.48
N GLN A 38 22.61 -8.11 26.81
CA GLN A 38 23.11 -6.80 27.28
C GLN A 38 22.42 -6.34 28.57
N ILE A 39 21.12 -6.57 28.73
CA ILE A 39 20.39 -6.24 29.96
C ILE A 39 20.91 -7.10 31.13
N GLU A 40 21.22 -8.37 30.89
CA GLU A 40 21.78 -9.26 31.92
C GLU A 40 23.18 -8.82 32.38
N GLN A 41 24.02 -8.39 31.44
CA GLN A 41 25.40 -7.98 31.72
C GLN A 41 25.52 -6.53 32.22
N TYR A 42 24.68 -5.63 31.68
CA TYR A 42 24.72 -4.19 31.90
C TYR A 42 23.28 -3.63 32.02
N PRO A 43 22.64 -3.74 33.20
CA PRO A 43 21.22 -3.40 33.37
C PRO A 43 20.84 -1.94 33.09
N GLU A 44 21.82 -1.03 33.18
CA GLU A 44 21.67 0.42 32.97
C GLU A 44 22.14 0.86 31.57
N ALA A 45 22.59 -0.07 30.72
CA ALA A 45 22.96 0.25 29.35
C ALA A 45 21.74 0.68 28.53
N GLY A 46 21.97 1.58 27.57
CA GLY A 46 20.95 2.09 26.68
C GLY A 46 21.53 2.65 25.40
N TYR A 47 20.64 3.06 24.51
CA TYR A 47 20.99 3.71 23.25
C TYR A 47 20.84 5.23 23.40
N GLN A 48 21.75 5.98 22.77
CA GLN A 48 21.67 7.43 22.65
C GLN A 48 21.70 7.80 21.17
N PHE A 49 20.70 8.56 20.75
CA PHE A 49 20.73 9.18 19.43
C PHE A 49 21.37 10.57 19.57
N VAL A 50 22.48 10.78 18.87
CA VAL A 50 23.27 12.01 18.99
C VAL A 50 23.39 12.66 17.61
N VAL A 51 23.14 13.96 17.53
CA VAL A 51 23.31 14.73 16.30
C VAL A 51 24.50 15.68 16.42
N PRO A 52 25.33 15.83 15.37
CA PRO A 52 26.40 16.81 15.37
C PRO A 52 25.81 18.22 15.39
N VAL A 53 26.36 19.10 16.21
CA VAL A 53 26.00 20.52 16.25
C VAL A 53 27.24 21.33 15.89
N GLN A 54 27.13 22.15 14.83
CA GLN A 54 28.21 23.08 14.47
C GLN A 54 28.15 24.30 15.39
N GLY A 55 29.10 24.39 16.32
CA GLY A 55 29.45 25.64 16.99
C GLY A 55 30.45 26.45 16.17
N THR A 56 30.61 27.73 16.49
CA THR A 56 31.54 28.64 15.82
C THR A 56 33.03 28.27 16.00
N THR A 57 33.35 27.37 16.95
CA THR A 57 34.74 26.95 17.23
C THR A 57 34.95 25.47 17.53
N GLU A 58 33.91 24.66 17.78
CA GLU A 58 34.04 23.20 18.00
C GLU A 58 32.86 22.40 17.43
N VAL A 59 33.14 21.19 16.94
CA VAL A 59 32.12 20.19 16.57
C VAL A 59 31.66 19.50 17.85
N GLY A 60 30.53 19.94 18.39
CA GLY A 60 29.86 19.30 19.53
C GLY A 60 28.86 18.24 19.07
N ALA A 61 28.37 17.43 20.00
CA ALA A 61 27.32 16.44 19.74
C ALA A 61 26.20 16.62 20.77
N ALA A 62 24.96 16.81 20.32
CA ALA A 62 23.80 16.96 21.19
C ALA A 62 23.03 15.63 21.24
N ILE A 63 22.74 15.16 22.45
CA ILE A 63 21.88 14.00 22.67
C ILE A 63 20.44 14.43 22.37
N VAL A 64 19.83 13.83 21.36
CA VAL A 64 18.43 14.09 20.98
C VAL A 64 17.48 13.19 21.78
N SER A 65 17.90 11.96 22.04
CA SER A 65 17.13 11.01 22.83
C SER A 65 18.03 9.99 23.50
N HIS A 66 17.57 9.49 24.64
CA HIS A 66 18.13 8.34 25.32
C HIS A 66 17.00 7.37 25.66
N ALA A 67 17.23 6.08 25.41
CA ALA A 67 16.32 5.02 25.82
C ALA A 67 17.12 3.88 26.44
N SER A 68 16.72 3.42 27.62
CA SER A 68 17.36 2.24 28.23
C SER A 68 17.08 1.00 27.38
N ASN A 69 17.98 0.01 27.44
CA ASN A 69 17.77 -1.25 26.72
C ASN A 69 16.47 -1.95 27.17
N LYS A 70 16.07 -1.79 28.44
CA LYS A 70 14.79 -2.29 28.97
C LYS A 70 13.59 -1.60 28.31
N ASP A 71 13.63 -0.28 28.15
CA ASP A 71 12.55 0.49 27.53
C ASP A 71 12.41 0.17 26.04
N ILE A 72 13.55 0.04 25.34
CA ILE A 72 13.59 -0.35 23.92
C ILE A 72 12.95 -1.73 23.75
N LEU A 73 13.36 -2.71 24.57
CA LEU A 73 12.83 -4.06 24.49
C LEU A 73 11.34 -4.10 24.86
N SER A 74 10.93 -3.41 25.94
CA SER A 74 9.53 -3.31 26.36
C SER A 74 8.65 -2.71 25.26
N THR A 75 9.11 -1.63 24.62
CA THR A 75 8.41 -0.99 23.50
C THR A 75 8.27 -1.93 22.31
N TYR A 76 9.34 -2.63 21.94
CA TYR A 76 9.34 -3.61 20.85
C TYR A 76 8.35 -4.75 21.13
N LEU A 77 8.40 -5.34 22.32
CA LEU A 77 7.54 -6.46 22.72
C LEU A 77 6.07 -6.05 22.87
N SER A 78 5.81 -4.80 23.22
CA SER A 78 4.44 -4.25 23.36
C SER A 78 3.78 -3.95 22.02
N ASN A 79 4.54 -3.93 20.92
CA ASN A 79 4.03 -3.66 19.57
C ASN A 79 4.32 -4.81 18.60
N PRO A 80 3.87 -6.04 18.91
CA PRO A 80 4.13 -7.20 18.07
C PRO A 80 3.38 -7.05 16.75
N GLY A 81 4.12 -7.00 15.63
CA GLY A 81 3.52 -6.84 14.31
C GLY A 81 3.66 -5.45 13.69
N ALA A 82 4.25 -4.47 14.38
CA ALA A 82 4.35 -3.10 13.88
C ALA A 82 5.03 -3.00 12.50
N VAL A 83 6.09 -3.78 12.26
CA VAL A 83 6.75 -3.86 10.95
C VAL A 83 5.79 -4.37 9.88
N GLN A 84 5.05 -5.43 10.20
CA GLN A 84 4.08 -6.03 9.29
C GLN A 84 2.95 -5.06 8.97
N GLU A 85 2.44 -4.33 9.95
CA GLU A 85 1.41 -3.31 9.78
C GLU A 85 1.89 -2.17 8.86
N LEU A 86 3.10 -1.66 9.08
CA LEU A 86 3.70 -0.62 8.24
C LEU A 86 3.89 -1.08 6.80
N VAL A 87 4.41 -2.29 6.61
CA VAL A 87 4.61 -2.85 5.26
C VAL A 87 3.28 -3.13 4.59
N HIS A 88 2.29 -3.67 5.30
CA HIS A 88 0.95 -3.85 4.75
C HIS A 88 0.33 -2.53 4.29
N ALA A 89 0.43 -1.48 5.11
CA ALA A 89 -0.03 -0.15 4.73
C ALA A 89 0.70 0.39 3.48
N ARG A 90 2.02 0.17 3.38
CA ARG A 90 2.82 0.51 2.19
C ARG A 90 2.37 -0.26 0.95
N LEU A 91 2.09 -1.56 1.06
CA LEU A 91 1.60 -2.37 -0.06
C LEU A 91 0.24 -1.87 -0.57
N VAL A 92 -0.68 -1.55 0.34
CA VAL A 92 -1.98 -0.97 -0.02
C VAL A 92 -1.81 0.39 -0.69
N GLN A 93 -0.94 1.26 -0.18
CA GLN A 93 -0.63 2.54 -0.83
C GLN A 93 -0.07 2.31 -2.24
N ARG A 94 0.86 1.36 -2.39
CA ARG A 94 1.47 1.08 -3.69
C ARG A 94 0.46 0.57 -4.72
N TRP A 95 -0.57 -0.16 -4.27
CA TRP A 95 -1.69 -0.55 -5.12
C TRP A 95 -2.47 0.67 -5.66
N TYR A 96 -2.76 1.68 -4.82
CA TYR A 96 -3.38 2.93 -5.28
C TYR A 96 -2.49 3.68 -6.30
N ASP A 97 -1.19 3.76 -6.03
CA ASP A 97 -0.25 4.42 -6.93
C ASP A 97 -0.15 3.71 -8.28
N PHE A 98 -0.25 2.38 -8.29
CA PHE A 98 -0.26 1.57 -9.50
C PHE A 98 -1.49 1.83 -10.35
N LEU A 99 -2.69 1.84 -9.76
CA LEU A 99 -3.92 2.20 -10.49
C LEU A 99 -3.84 3.61 -11.05
N SER A 100 -3.25 4.55 -10.30
CA SER A 100 -3.06 5.93 -10.73
C SER A 100 -2.09 6.05 -11.90
N GLN A 101 -1.00 5.28 -11.90
CA GLN A 101 -0.06 5.24 -13.03
C GLN A 101 -0.69 4.65 -14.29
N ILE A 102 -1.50 3.59 -14.16
CA ILE A 102 -2.26 3.04 -15.29
C ILE A 102 -3.22 4.10 -15.84
N PHE A 103 -4.00 4.72 -14.95
CA PHE A 103 -4.96 5.76 -15.34
C PHE A 103 -4.26 6.88 -16.10
N GLU A 104 -3.20 7.45 -15.54
CA GLU A 104 -2.43 8.54 -16.14
C GLU A 104 -1.86 8.15 -17.51
N HIS A 105 -1.30 6.93 -17.63
CA HIS A 105 -0.77 6.41 -18.89
C HIS A 105 -1.86 6.32 -19.97
N LEU A 106 -3.01 5.74 -19.63
CA LEU A 106 -4.13 5.57 -20.58
C LEU A 106 -4.76 6.91 -20.95
N PHE A 107 -4.92 7.80 -19.98
CA PHE A 107 -5.49 9.12 -20.18
C PHE A 107 -4.61 9.95 -21.13
N LYS A 108 -3.29 10.05 -20.86
CA LYS A 108 -2.35 10.75 -21.74
C LYS A 108 -2.31 10.13 -23.14
N SER A 109 -2.28 8.79 -23.25
CA SER A 109 -2.27 8.11 -24.55
C SER A 109 -3.53 8.38 -25.38
N HIS A 110 -4.69 8.52 -24.72
CA HIS A 110 -5.95 8.84 -25.39
C HIS A 110 -5.92 10.26 -25.98
N PHE A 111 -5.50 11.27 -25.21
CA PHE A 111 -5.43 12.67 -25.67
C PHE A 111 -4.37 12.88 -26.76
N LEU A 112 -3.28 12.10 -26.73
CA LEU A 112 -2.26 12.11 -27.79
C LEU A 112 -2.69 11.33 -29.05
N GLY A 113 -3.85 10.66 -29.03
CA GLY A 113 -4.35 9.86 -30.15
C GLY A 113 -3.54 8.59 -30.43
N THR A 114 -2.62 8.20 -29.54
CA THR A 114 -1.71 7.06 -29.76
C THR A 114 -2.37 5.72 -29.48
N LYS A 115 -3.33 5.68 -28.54
CA LYS A 115 -4.16 4.50 -28.28
C LYS A 115 -5.61 4.92 -28.03
N PRO A 116 -6.57 4.48 -28.86
CA PRO A 116 -7.98 4.70 -28.57
C PRO A 116 -8.37 3.89 -27.33
N CYS A 117 -9.06 4.55 -26.39
CA CYS A 117 -9.60 3.86 -25.23
C CYS A 117 -10.82 3.02 -25.71
N PRO A 118 -10.83 1.68 -25.51
CA PRO A 118 -11.90 0.81 -26.01
C PRO A 118 -13.27 1.09 -25.39
N SER A 119 -13.35 1.87 -24.30
CA SER A 119 -14.62 2.21 -23.66
C SER A 119 -15.48 3.11 -24.55
N THR A 120 -16.65 2.61 -24.94
CA THR A 120 -17.72 3.40 -25.58
C THR A 120 -18.47 4.32 -24.59
N ARG A 121 -18.14 4.25 -23.29
CA ARG A 121 -18.78 5.05 -22.23
C ARG A 121 -17.87 6.17 -21.77
N SER A 122 -18.44 7.37 -21.66
CA SER A 122 -17.78 8.55 -21.09
C SER A 122 -17.41 8.31 -19.63
N ILE A 123 -16.18 8.64 -19.28
CA ILE A 123 -15.75 8.74 -17.88
C ILE A 123 -15.95 10.19 -17.49
N LYS A 124 -16.69 10.42 -16.41
CA LYS A 124 -16.98 11.76 -15.91
C LYS A 124 -15.97 12.12 -14.82
N PHE A 125 -15.36 13.29 -14.97
CA PHE A 125 -14.55 13.95 -13.96
C PHE A 125 -15.14 15.33 -13.73
N GLU A 126 -15.27 15.71 -12.47
CA GLU A 126 -15.52 17.10 -12.10
C GLU A 126 -14.16 17.79 -12.09
N VAL A 127 -14.01 18.80 -12.94
CA VAL A 127 -12.78 19.60 -13.03
C VAL A 127 -13.19 21.05 -12.94
N ASP A 128 -12.71 21.72 -11.89
CA ASP A 128 -12.90 23.15 -11.73
C ASP A 128 -11.94 23.91 -12.64
N LEU A 129 -12.46 24.95 -13.31
CA LEU A 129 -11.68 25.88 -14.11
C LEU A 129 -11.26 27.07 -13.25
N ASP A 130 -9.97 27.35 -13.20
CA ASP A 130 -9.41 28.51 -12.53
C ASP A 130 -9.00 29.54 -13.59
N PHE A 131 -9.89 30.49 -13.88
CA PHE A 131 -9.66 31.55 -14.87
C PHE A 131 -8.47 32.48 -14.55
N SER A 132 -7.88 32.40 -13.35
CA SER A 132 -6.67 33.15 -13.01
C SER A 132 -5.38 32.48 -13.48
N THR A 133 -5.39 31.15 -13.65
CA THR A 133 -4.20 30.35 -14.01
C THR A 133 -4.38 29.57 -15.31
N ASP A 134 -5.62 29.31 -15.73
CA ASP A 134 -5.97 28.61 -16.96
C ASP A 134 -5.98 29.58 -18.15
N THR A 135 -4.95 29.47 -18.97
CA THR A 135 -4.80 30.18 -20.24
C THR A 135 -4.96 29.22 -21.40
N SER A 136 -5.20 29.73 -22.61
CA SER A 136 -5.29 28.89 -23.81
C SER A 136 -4.03 28.03 -24.06
N ALA A 137 -2.87 28.45 -23.56
CA ALA A 137 -1.60 27.76 -23.74
C ALA A 137 -1.41 26.55 -22.81
N ASN A 138 -2.01 26.55 -21.61
CA ASN A 138 -1.81 25.52 -20.58
C ASN A 138 -3.11 24.81 -20.16
N LEU A 139 -4.28 25.22 -20.68
CA LEU A 139 -5.58 24.68 -20.28
C LEU A 139 -5.65 23.16 -20.39
N ILE A 140 -5.16 22.57 -21.50
CA ILE A 140 -5.23 21.12 -21.71
C ILE A 140 -4.38 20.38 -20.68
N ASP A 141 -3.17 20.85 -20.40
CA ASP A 141 -2.27 20.23 -19.43
C ASP A 141 -2.87 20.34 -18.02
N ASN A 142 -3.38 21.51 -17.64
CA ASN A 142 -4.05 21.73 -16.36
C ASN A 142 -5.28 20.82 -16.18
N LEU A 143 -6.10 20.66 -17.23
CA LEU A 143 -7.24 19.73 -17.21
C LEU A 143 -6.79 18.28 -17.03
N GLN A 144 -5.68 17.88 -17.67
CA GLN A 144 -5.14 16.53 -17.51
C GLN A 144 -4.63 16.27 -16.09
N GLU A 145 -3.88 17.22 -15.53
CA GLU A 145 -3.37 17.13 -14.16
C GLU A 145 -4.51 17.03 -13.15
N ARG A 146 -5.52 17.91 -13.25
CA ARG A 146 -6.69 17.87 -12.36
C ARG A 146 -7.52 16.59 -12.51
N ALA A 147 -7.63 16.04 -13.72
CA ALA A 147 -8.32 14.76 -13.93
C ALA A 147 -7.56 13.58 -13.25
N VAL A 148 -6.23 13.57 -13.34
CA VAL A 148 -5.38 12.58 -12.65
C VAL A 148 -5.47 12.76 -11.13
N GLU A 149 -5.48 13.99 -10.65
CA GLU A 149 -5.65 14.28 -9.23
C GLU A 149 -7.03 13.85 -8.72
N GLY A 150 -8.10 14.20 -9.44
CA GLY A 150 -9.46 13.77 -9.13
C GLY A 150 -9.62 12.25 -9.09
N PHE A 151 -8.94 11.53 -9.99
CA PHE A 151 -8.91 10.06 -9.97
C PHE A 151 -8.26 9.52 -8.68
N ARG A 152 -7.17 10.13 -8.20
CA ARG A 152 -6.48 9.70 -6.97
C ARG A 152 -7.37 9.80 -5.73
N PHE A 153 -8.37 10.70 -5.73
CA PHE A 153 -9.35 10.84 -4.65
C PHE A 153 -10.52 9.85 -4.71
N PHE A 154 -10.68 9.10 -5.79
CA PHE A 154 -11.72 8.06 -5.86
C PHE A 154 -11.47 6.96 -4.84
N GLN A 155 -12.56 6.38 -4.32
CA GLN A 155 -12.48 5.16 -3.53
C GLN A 155 -11.87 4.02 -4.36
N SER A 156 -11.15 3.09 -3.72
CA SER A 156 -10.41 2.04 -4.43
C SER A 156 -11.25 1.22 -5.42
N GLU A 157 -12.47 0.84 -5.03
CA GLU A 157 -13.38 0.12 -5.92
C GLU A 157 -13.67 0.91 -7.19
N LYS A 158 -13.88 2.23 -7.05
CA LYS A 158 -14.14 3.13 -8.17
C LYS A 158 -12.91 3.35 -9.04
N GLN A 159 -11.71 3.44 -8.45
CA GLN A 159 -10.47 3.51 -9.21
C GLN A 159 -10.27 2.26 -10.06
N LEU A 160 -10.38 1.07 -9.45
CA LEU A 160 -10.24 -0.20 -10.15
C LEU A 160 -11.28 -0.34 -11.26
N GLU A 161 -12.55 -0.07 -10.99
CA GLU A 161 -13.60 -0.10 -12.01
C GLU A 161 -13.32 0.84 -13.19
N THR A 162 -12.76 2.01 -12.91
CA THR A 162 -12.46 3.01 -13.94
C THR A 162 -11.32 2.51 -14.82
N VAL A 163 -10.25 1.98 -14.22
CA VAL A 163 -9.13 1.35 -14.93
C VAL A 163 -9.59 0.15 -15.76
N GLU A 164 -10.41 -0.73 -15.19
CA GLU A 164 -11.00 -1.88 -15.90
C GLU A 164 -11.82 -1.44 -17.13
N LYS A 165 -12.64 -0.38 -16.97
CA LYS A 165 -13.42 0.19 -18.08
C LYS A 165 -12.51 0.76 -19.16
N MET A 166 -11.46 1.49 -18.78
CA MET A 166 -10.52 2.08 -19.74
C MET A 166 -9.73 1.02 -20.51
N LEU A 167 -9.38 -0.09 -19.87
CA LEU A 167 -8.65 -1.18 -20.51
C LEU A 167 -9.56 -2.15 -21.28
N GLY A 168 -10.86 -2.18 -20.98
CA GLY A 168 -11.76 -3.21 -21.47
C GLY A 168 -11.50 -4.59 -20.85
N THR A 169 -10.78 -4.64 -19.73
CA THR A 169 -10.38 -5.88 -19.03
C THR A 169 -10.98 -5.92 -17.63
N LYS A 170 -11.29 -7.12 -17.12
CA LYS A 170 -11.80 -7.31 -15.76
C LYS A 170 -10.84 -8.14 -14.92
N VAL A 171 -10.52 -7.66 -13.73
CA VAL A 171 -9.89 -8.43 -12.66
C VAL A 171 -10.88 -9.48 -12.16
N ALA A 172 -10.38 -10.68 -11.86
CA ALA A 172 -11.21 -11.77 -11.36
C ALA A 172 -11.92 -11.39 -10.04
N PRO A 173 -13.17 -11.84 -9.81
CA PRO A 173 -13.93 -11.50 -8.60
C PRO A 173 -13.20 -11.81 -7.29
N ASP A 174 -12.44 -12.91 -7.24
CA ASP A 174 -11.71 -13.31 -6.05
C ASP A 174 -10.60 -12.32 -5.70
N PHE A 175 -9.83 -11.85 -6.69
CA PHE A 175 -8.84 -10.79 -6.47
C PHE A 175 -9.49 -9.49 -6.01
N LYS A 176 -10.65 -9.12 -6.57
CA LYS A 176 -11.37 -7.91 -6.12
C LYS A 176 -11.77 -8.01 -4.64
N LYS A 177 -12.28 -9.17 -4.24
CA LYS A 177 -12.66 -9.44 -2.86
C LYS A 177 -11.44 -9.37 -1.94
N ASP A 178 -10.32 -9.96 -2.34
CA ASP A 178 -9.09 -9.96 -1.55
C ASP A 178 -8.45 -8.56 -1.47
N ILE A 179 -8.40 -7.80 -2.56
CA ILE A 179 -7.96 -6.39 -2.56
C ILE A 179 -8.81 -5.57 -1.59
N LYS A 180 -10.14 -5.70 -1.67
CA LYS A 180 -11.06 -5.02 -0.77
C LYS A 180 -10.80 -5.41 0.69
N LYS A 181 -10.57 -6.69 0.97
CA LYS A 181 -10.20 -7.19 2.29
C LYS A 181 -8.95 -6.47 2.82
N HIS A 182 -7.88 -6.40 2.02
CA HIS A 182 -6.62 -5.76 2.42
C HIS A 182 -6.78 -4.27 2.71
N ILE A 183 -7.56 -3.56 1.91
CA ILE A 183 -7.85 -2.14 2.15
C ILE A 183 -8.63 -1.94 3.45
N VAL A 184 -9.65 -2.78 3.70
CA VAL A 184 -10.42 -2.72 4.96
C VAL A 184 -9.54 -3.04 6.15
N VAL A 185 -8.68 -4.07 6.08
CA VAL A 185 -7.71 -4.41 7.14
C VAL A 185 -6.81 -3.22 7.43
N ARG A 186 -6.25 -2.57 6.41
CA ARG A 186 -5.42 -1.38 6.57
C ARG A 186 -6.17 -0.24 7.26
N ASN A 187 -7.44 -0.02 6.90
CA ASN A 187 -8.27 1.02 7.52
C ASN A 187 -8.63 0.70 8.98
N ILE A 188 -8.79 -0.58 9.33
CA ILE A 188 -8.98 -1.01 10.72
C ILE A 188 -7.74 -0.67 11.56
N PHE A 189 -6.54 -0.90 11.06
CA PHE A 189 -5.30 -0.49 11.74
C PHE A 189 -5.22 1.03 11.90
N GLN A 190 -5.49 1.81 10.84
CA GLN A 190 -5.38 3.28 10.90
C GLN A 190 -6.42 3.92 11.84
N HIS A 191 -7.68 3.45 11.81
CA HIS A 191 -8.80 4.18 12.44
C HIS A 191 -9.32 3.52 13.72
N ALA A 192 -8.97 2.26 13.98
CA ALA A 192 -9.45 1.50 15.13
C ALA A 192 -8.32 0.76 15.86
N ASN A 193 -7.05 1.13 15.61
CA ASN A 193 -5.87 0.48 16.19
C ASN A 193 -5.91 -1.05 16.06
N GLY A 194 -6.42 -1.59 14.96
CA GLY A 194 -6.50 -3.03 14.73
C GLY A 194 -7.78 -3.71 15.26
N ILE A 195 -8.66 -3.00 15.97
CA ILE A 195 -9.90 -3.57 16.51
C ILE A 195 -10.99 -3.65 15.43
N VAL A 196 -11.47 -4.85 15.12
CA VAL A 196 -12.52 -5.07 14.11
C VAL A 196 -13.87 -4.53 14.59
N ARG A 197 -14.51 -3.62 13.83
CA ARG A 197 -15.86 -3.13 14.13
C ARG A 197 -16.91 -3.86 13.30
N PRO A 198 -18.18 -3.92 13.74
CA PRO A 198 -19.27 -4.49 12.94
C PRO A 198 -19.42 -3.83 11.55
N SER A 199 -19.16 -2.52 11.44
CA SER A 199 -19.17 -1.79 10.18
C SER A 199 -18.12 -2.30 9.20
N ASP A 200 -16.94 -2.69 9.68
CA ASP A 200 -15.85 -3.19 8.84
C ASP A 200 -16.21 -4.56 8.24
N LEU A 201 -16.90 -5.41 9.01
CA LEU A 201 -17.44 -6.69 8.53
C LEU A 201 -18.56 -6.48 7.50
N ALA A 202 -19.44 -5.50 7.73
CA ALA A 202 -20.50 -5.16 6.78
C ALA A 202 -19.93 -4.70 5.43
N LEU A 203 -18.85 -3.91 5.42
CA LEU A 203 -18.16 -3.50 4.20
C LEU A 203 -17.69 -4.70 3.38
N LEU A 204 -17.24 -5.78 4.04
CA LEU A 204 -16.79 -7.01 3.39
C LEU A 204 -17.93 -8.01 3.08
N GLY A 205 -19.18 -7.70 3.42
CA GLY A 205 -20.29 -8.64 3.30
C GLY A 205 -20.19 -9.84 4.27
N LEU A 206 -19.52 -9.64 5.39
CA LEU A 206 -19.22 -10.65 6.42
C LEU A 206 -20.03 -10.41 7.71
N THR A 207 -21.22 -9.80 7.63
CA THR A 207 -22.07 -9.58 8.81
C THR A 207 -22.36 -10.90 9.53
N GLY A 208 -21.97 -11.00 10.80
CA GLY A 208 -22.08 -12.22 11.61
C GLY A 208 -20.96 -13.25 11.40
N LYS A 209 -19.94 -12.94 10.59
CA LYS A 209 -18.71 -13.72 10.39
C LYS A 209 -17.49 -12.88 10.76
N GLY A 210 -16.28 -13.44 10.68
CA GLY A 210 -15.03 -12.73 10.90
C GLY A 210 -14.19 -12.53 9.63
N ILE A 211 -13.18 -11.69 9.75
CA ILE A 211 -12.15 -11.47 8.72
C ILE A 211 -11.13 -12.58 8.82
N SER A 212 -10.79 -13.22 7.70
CA SER A 212 -9.81 -14.29 7.68
C SER A 212 -8.44 -13.82 7.20
N LEU A 213 -7.42 -13.98 8.04
CA LEU A 213 -6.01 -13.66 7.76
C LEU A 213 -5.12 -14.88 8.02
N ILE A 214 -3.96 -14.94 7.39
CA ILE A 214 -2.97 -16.01 7.61
C ILE A 214 -2.17 -15.71 8.89
N ASP A 215 -2.13 -16.68 9.80
CA ASP A 215 -1.39 -16.60 11.07
C ASP A 215 0.08 -17.07 10.95
N GLU A 216 0.80 -17.08 12.07
CA GLU A 216 2.22 -17.44 12.15
C GLU A 216 2.47 -18.93 11.84
N SER A 217 1.42 -19.76 11.85
CA SER A 217 1.47 -21.17 11.45
C SER A 217 1.12 -21.38 9.97
N ALA A 218 1.08 -20.30 9.20
CA ALA A 218 0.62 -20.28 7.81
C ALA A 218 -0.81 -20.82 7.63
N ARG A 219 -1.68 -20.66 8.64
CA ARG A 219 -3.07 -21.12 8.61
C ARG A 219 -4.04 -19.94 8.62
N SER A 220 -5.20 -20.19 8.04
CA SER A 220 -6.30 -19.22 8.04
C SER A 220 -6.87 -19.08 9.46
N LYS A 221 -6.83 -17.88 10.02
CA LYS A 221 -7.40 -17.51 11.32
C LYS A 221 -8.48 -16.46 11.14
N GLU A 222 -9.63 -16.69 11.75
CA GLU A 222 -10.78 -15.80 11.69
C GLU A 222 -10.81 -14.81 12.87
N PHE A 223 -11.09 -13.54 12.55
CA PHE A 223 -11.14 -12.42 13.49
C PHE A 223 -12.54 -11.81 13.49
N GLN A 224 -13.29 -12.04 14.56
CA GLN A 224 -14.66 -11.56 14.72
C GLN A 224 -14.71 -10.09 15.18
N ALA A 225 -15.91 -9.50 15.25
CA ALA A 225 -16.09 -8.16 15.80
C ALA A 225 -15.49 -8.05 17.22
N LYS A 226 -14.90 -6.89 17.52
CA LYS A 226 -14.17 -6.55 18.75
C LYS A 226 -12.86 -7.32 18.96
N SER A 227 -12.48 -8.21 18.05
CA SER A 227 -11.15 -8.83 18.10
C SER A 227 -10.07 -7.89 17.55
N GLN A 228 -8.87 -8.02 18.11
CA GLN A 228 -7.67 -7.35 17.63
C GLN A 228 -7.10 -8.13 16.44
N LEU A 229 -6.97 -7.49 15.28
CA LEU A 229 -6.27 -8.04 14.13
C LEU A 229 -4.77 -8.16 14.41
N ARG A 230 -4.14 -9.16 13.78
CA ARG A 230 -2.69 -9.29 13.73
C ARG A 230 -2.26 -9.67 12.32
N ILE A 231 -1.37 -8.87 11.74
CA ILE A 231 -0.77 -9.17 10.44
C ILE A 231 0.52 -9.94 10.68
N THR A 232 0.65 -11.08 10.00
CA THR A 232 1.86 -11.90 10.03
C THR A 232 2.63 -11.73 8.73
N PHE A 233 3.87 -12.21 8.70
CA PHE A 233 4.65 -12.21 7.46
C PHE A 233 3.95 -12.98 6.33
N TYR A 234 3.29 -14.10 6.65
CA TYR A 234 2.58 -14.91 5.66
C TYR A 234 1.38 -14.16 5.04
N GLU A 235 0.68 -13.33 5.82
CA GLU A 235 -0.38 -12.48 5.27
C GLU A 235 0.22 -11.44 4.30
N LEU A 236 1.40 -10.86 4.57
CA LEU A 236 2.06 -9.95 3.62
C LEU A 236 2.39 -10.61 2.29
N VAL A 237 2.86 -11.86 2.33
CA VAL A 237 3.11 -12.65 1.12
C VAL A 237 1.81 -12.87 0.34
N LYS A 238 0.71 -13.19 1.03
CA LYS A 238 -0.61 -13.32 0.40
C LYS A 238 -1.04 -12.00 -0.26
N VAL A 239 -0.94 -10.88 0.45
CA VAL A 239 -1.28 -9.54 -0.05
C VAL A 239 -0.50 -9.23 -1.34
N GLY A 240 0.81 -9.48 -1.33
CA GLY A 240 1.65 -9.27 -2.51
C GLY A 240 1.24 -10.14 -3.70
N ASN A 241 0.87 -11.41 -3.46
CA ASN A 241 0.39 -12.31 -4.51
C ASN A 241 -0.95 -11.87 -5.07
N ASP A 242 -1.90 -11.46 -4.23
CA ASP A 242 -3.22 -11.00 -4.65
C ASP A 242 -3.09 -9.73 -5.51
N PHE A 243 -2.26 -8.78 -5.07
CA PHE A 243 -1.99 -7.54 -5.80
C PHE A 243 -1.23 -7.77 -7.11
N CYS A 244 -0.15 -8.57 -7.11
CA CYS A 244 0.57 -8.89 -8.34
C CYS A 244 -0.30 -9.68 -9.33
N GLY A 245 -1.15 -10.59 -8.83
CA GLY A 245 -2.10 -11.36 -9.64
C GLY A 245 -3.10 -10.44 -10.35
N ALA A 246 -3.72 -9.52 -9.62
CA ALA A 246 -4.62 -8.53 -10.19
C ALA A 246 -3.90 -7.57 -11.16
N ALA A 247 -2.72 -7.07 -10.79
CA ALA A 247 -1.92 -6.18 -11.62
C ALA A 247 -1.56 -6.82 -12.97
N LYS A 248 -1.14 -8.08 -12.96
CA LYS A 248 -0.83 -8.83 -14.17
C LYS A 248 -2.03 -8.91 -15.12
N LEU A 249 -3.24 -9.14 -14.61
CA LEU A 249 -4.46 -9.16 -15.43
C LEU A 249 -4.75 -7.81 -16.07
N LEU A 250 -4.45 -6.70 -15.39
CA LEU A 250 -4.66 -5.35 -15.92
C LEU A 250 -3.62 -4.98 -16.99
N THR A 251 -2.41 -5.53 -16.94
CA THR A 251 -1.31 -5.14 -17.83
C THR A 251 -1.06 -6.11 -18.98
N THR A 252 -1.50 -7.38 -18.85
CA THR A 252 -1.49 -8.30 -20.00
C THR A 252 -2.67 -8.00 -20.92
N SER A 253 -2.39 -7.38 -22.07
CA SER A 253 -3.39 -7.19 -23.12
C SER A 253 -4.06 -8.53 -23.44
N PRO A 254 -5.40 -8.60 -23.55
CA PRO A 254 -6.00 -9.69 -24.28
C PRO A 254 -5.39 -9.63 -25.67
N ARG A 255 -4.59 -10.64 -26.05
CA ARG A 255 -4.12 -10.77 -27.42
C ARG A 255 -5.34 -10.57 -28.28
N SER A 256 -5.32 -9.52 -29.10
CA SER A 256 -6.37 -9.22 -30.05
C SER A 256 -6.76 -10.53 -30.71
N ASN A 257 -7.99 -10.98 -30.48
CA ASN A 257 -8.63 -11.89 -31.41
C ASN A 257 -8.77 -11.09 -32.71
N THR A 258 -7.68 -11.03 -33.47
CA THR A 258 -7.72 -10.68 -34.89
C THR A 258 -8.51 -11.80 -35.53
N SER A 259 -9.82 -11.65 -35.56
CA SER A 259 -10.65 -12.35 -36.52
C SER A 259 -10.05 -12.03 -37.89
N PRO A 260 -9.59 -13.03 -38.67
CA PRO A 260 -9.21 -12.77 -40.04
C PRO A 260 -10.51 -12.39 -40.78
N SER A 261 -10.60 -11.12 -41.17
CA SER A 261 -11.53 -10.65 -42.19
C SER A 261 -10.82 -10.55 -43.51
#